data_AF-A0A7C4GPD7-F1
#
_entry.id   AF-A0A7C4GPD7-F1
#
_cell.length_a   1.000
_cell.length_b   1.000
_cell.length_c   1.000
_cell.angle_alpha   90.00
_cell.angle_beta   90.00
_cell.angle_gamma   90.00
#
_symmetry.space_group_name_H-M   'P 1'
#
loop_
_entity.id
_entity.type
_entity.pdbx_description
1 polymer ?
#
loop_
_entity_poly.entity_id
_entity_poly.type
_entity_poly.pdbx_seq_one_letter_code
_entity_poly.pdbx_strand_id
1 'polypeptide(L)'
;MDKFPNAFRRFERVVDVSKITSFQQLLTAFSHWAGRKWVGSQKQIQALKVEAERLGIPEVPVTLEEYIREKQLIDQLYRRVYYCAQRRAYNKDRLE
;
A
#
# COMPACT_ATOMS: atom_id res chain seq x y z
N MET A 1 3.14 20.85 5.85
CA MET A 1 3.10 19.37 5.77
C MET A 1 3.74 18.86 7.05
N ASP A 2 3.08 17.99 7.82
CA ASP A 2 3.74 17.35 8.97
C ASP A 2 5.03 16.67 8.49
N LYS A 3 6.12 16.81 9.25
CA LYS A 3 7.35 16.06 8.96
C LYS A 3 7.03 14.57 8.99
N PHE A 4 7.54 13.80 8.04
CA PHE A 4 7.30 12.35 7.91
C PHE A 4 7.40 11.58 9.25
N PRO A 5 8.38 11.85 10.14
CA PRO A 5 8.47 11.16 11.43
C PRO A 5 7.24 11.37 12.33
N ASN A 6 6.62 12.55 12.29
CA ASN A 6 5.40 12.81 13.07
C ASN A 6 4.20 12.04 12.50
N ALA A 7 4.12 11.92 11.18
CA ALA A 7 3.09 11.10 10.54
C ALA A 7 3.27 9.61 10.89
N PHE A 8 4.51 9.12 10.89
CA PHE A 8 4.83 7.75 11.27
C PHE A 8 4.48 7.44 12.74
N ARG A 9 4.82 8.33 13.67
CA ARG A 9 4.39 8.19 15.08
C ARG A 9 2.87 8.14 15.26
N ARG A 10 2.11 8.87 14.44
CA ARG A 10 0.64 8.82 14.48
C ARG A 10 0.10 7.50 13.94
N PHE A 11 0.75 6.95 12.91
CA PHE A 11 0.46 5.62 12.39
C PHE A 11 0.71 4.54 13.44
N GLU A 12 1.85 4.56 14.14
CA GLU A 12 2.17 3.58 15.21
C GLU A 12 1.16 3.57 16.38
N ARG A 13 0.46 4.69 16.61
CA ARG A 13 -0.57 4.77 17.67
C ARG A 13 -1.87 4.06 17.31
N VAL A 14 -2.13 3.81 16.03
CA VAL A 14 -3.39 3.23 15.55
C VAL A 14 -3.19 1.90 14.83
N VAL A 15 -1.98 1.61 14.38
CA VAL A 15 -1.61 0.33 13.76
C VAL A 15 -0.58 -0.38 14.63
N ASP A 16 -0.87 -1.63 14.94
CA ASP A 16 0.05 -2.51 15.65
C ASP A 16 1.21 -2.94 14.73
N VAL A 17 2.26 -2.12 14.70
CA VAL A 17 3.43 -2.33 13.85
C VAL A 17 4.25 -3.56 14.23
N SER A 18 4.05 -4.13 15.43
CA SER A 18 4.74 -5.35 15.87
C SER A 18 4.36 -6.58 15.03
N LYS A 19 3.20 -6.54 14.37
CA LYS A 19 2.70 -7.61 13.48
C LYS A 19 3.20 -7.47 12.05
N ILE A 20 3.91 -6.40 11.73
CA ILE A 20 4.40 -6.12 10.38
C ILE A 20 5.79 -6.72 10.25
N THR A 21 5.93 -7.73 9.40
CA THR A 21 7.18 -8.49 9.25
C THR A 21 7.93 -8.20 7.96
N SER A 22 7.33 -7.43 7.04
CA SER A 22 7.96 -7.09 5.76
C SER A 22 7.74 -5.64 5.37
N PHE A 23 8.67 -5.10 4.57
CA PHE A 23 8.58 -3.74 4.07
C PHE A 23 7.31 -3.53 3.22
N GLN A 24 6.90 -4.52 2.42
CA GLN A 24 5.67 -4.47 1.64
C GLN A 24 4.41 -4.36 2.52
N GLN A 25 4.36 -5.06 3.66
CA GLN A 25 3.26 -4.94 4.61
C GLN A 25 3.25 -3.54 5.24
N LEU A 26 4.42 -3.02 5.64
CA LEU A 26 4.55 -1.67 6.18
C LEU A 26 4.09 -0.62 5.17
N LEU A 27 4.56 -0.74 3.93
CA LEU A 27 4.22 0.14 2.82
C LEU A 27 2.73 0.14 2.51
N THR A 28 2.13 -1.05 2.44
CA THR A 28 0.69 -1.21 2.23
C THR A 28 -0.12 -0.60 3.38
N ALA A 29 0.24 -0.93 4.63
CA ALA A 29 -0.46 -0.43 5.81
C ALA A 29 -0.35 1.11 5.93
N PHE A 30 0.85 1.65 5.76
CA PHE A 30 1.10 3.08 5.85
C PHE A 30 0.42 3.85 4.71
N SER A 31 0.51 3.35 3.47
CA SER A 31 -0.15 3.99 2.32
C SER A 31 -1.67 3.99 2.44
N HIS A 32 -2.26 2.90 2.95
CA HIS A 32 -3.69 2.83 3.20
C HIS A 32 -4.12 3.80 4.31
N TRP A 33 -3.40 3.84 5.43
CA TRP A 33 -3.67 4.76 6.53
C TRP A 33 -3.52 6.24 6.13
N ALA A 34 -2.47 6.57 5.38
CA ALA A 34 -2.21 7.94 4.91
C ALA A 34 -3.14 8.35 3.77
N GLY A 35 -3.76 7.38 3.08
CA GLY A 35 -4.72 7.59 2.00
C GLY A 35 -4.15 8.52 0.92
N ARG A 36 -4.90 9.57 0.56
CA ARG A 36 -4.51 10.53 -0.48
C ARG A 36 -3.24 11.33 -0.17
N LYS A 37 -2.77 11.35 1.08
CA LYS A 37 -1.52 12.02 1.48
C LYS A 37 -0.28 11.18 1.12
N TRP A 38 -0.46 9.89 0.85
CA TRP A 38 0.58 9.02 0.34
C TRP A 38 0.58 9.05 -1.19
N VAL A 39 1.55 9.75 -1.77
CA VAL A 39 1.74 9.80 -3.22
C VAL A 39 2.78 8.80 -3.70
N GLY A 40 3.46 8.13 -2.76
CA GLY A 40 4.51 7.16 -3.08
C GLY A 40 5.72 7.82 -3.74
N SER A 41 6.08 9.05 -3.37
CA SER A 41 7.30 9.67 -3.90
C SER A 41 8.56 8.95 -3.38
N GLN A 42 9.68 9.00 -4.11
CA GLN A 42 10.95 8.41 -3.67
C GLN A 42 11.33 8.87 -2.26
N LYS A 43 11.12 10.16 -1.95
CA LYS A 43 11.38 10.73 -0.61
C LYS A 43 10.51 10.09 0.48
N GLN A 44 9.24 9.81 0.20
CA GLN A 44 8.33 9.14 1.14
C GLN A 44 8.71 7.68 1.34
N ILE A 45 9.07 6.98 0.26
CA ILE A 45 9.54 5.59 0.34
C ILE A 45 10.83 5.51 1.13
N GLN A 46 11.80 6.39 0.85
CA GLN A 46 13.07 6.41 1.57
C GLN A 46 12.86 6.71 3.06
N ALA A 47 11.99 7.65 3.40
CA ALA A 47 11.66 7.93 4.78
C ALA A 47 10.97 6.73 5.46
N LEU A 48 10.13 5.98 4.74
CA LEU A 48 9.52 4.76 5.26
C LEU A 48 10.55 3.64 5.46
N LYS A 49 11.55 3.54 4.58
CA LYS A 49 12.65 2.57 4.72
C LYS A 49 13.46 2.81 6.00
N VAL A 50 13.79 4.06 6.29
CA VAL A 50 14.49 4.43 7.53
C VAL A 50 13.69 4.00 8.76
N GLU A 51 12.37 4.17 8.74
CA GLU A 51 11.52 3.70 9.85
C GLU A 51 11.37 2.17 9.87
N ALA A 52 11.38 1.50 8.72
CA ALA A 52 11.38 0.03 8.63
C ALA A 52 12.65 -0.57 9.23
N GLU A 53 13.81 0.02 8.95
CA GLU A 53 15.10 -0.33 9.57
C GLU A 53 15.04 -0.17 11.10
N ARG A 54 14.44 0.93 11.60
CA ARG A 54 14.22 1.14 13.04
C ARG A 54 13.36 0.04 13.66
N LEU A 55 12.40 -0.50 12.91
CA LEU A 55 11.54 -1.61 13.34
C LEU A 55 12.19 -2.99 13.18
N GLY A 56 13.42 -3.08 12.66
CA GLY A 56 14.09 -4.34 12.39
C GLY A 56 13.47 -5.12 11.23
N ILE A 57 12.69 -4.45 10.37
CA ILE A 57 12.10 -5.06 9.18
C ILE A 57 13.19 -5.11 8.10
N PRO A 58 13.55 -6.31 7.60
CA PRO A 58 14.61 -6.44 6.61
C PRO A 58 14.27 -5.67 5.33
N GLU A 59 15.28 -5.00 4.78
CA GLU A 59 15.13 -4.20 3.58
C GLU A 59 14.80 -5.12 2.40
N VAL A 60 13.62 -4.92 1.80
CA VAL A 60 13.31 -5.51 0.51
C VAL A 60 13.74 -4.51 -0.56
N PRO A 61 14.51 -4.92 -1.58
CA PRO A 61 14.92 -4.05 -2.67
C PRO A 61 13.72 -3.83 -3.60
N VAL A 62 12.72 -3.08 -3.14
CA VAL A 62 11.67 -2.58 -4.01
C VAL A 62 12.10 -1.19 -4.42
N THR A 63 12.57 -1.06 -5.65
CA THR A 63 12.72 0.26 -6.27
C THR A 63 11.35 0.93 -6.35
N LEU A 64 11.30 2.26 -6.32
CA LEU A 64 10.02 2.97 -6.48
C LEU A 64 9.28 2.51 -7.76
N GLU A 65 10.04 2.25 -8.82
CA GLU A 65 9.52 1.79 -10.11
C GLU A 65 8.84 0.42 -10.01
N GLU A 66 9.44 -0.54 -9.29
CA GLU A 66 8.82 -1.84 -9.02
C GLU A 66 7.53 -1.70 -8.22
N TYR A 67 7.51 -0.86 -7.18
CA TYR A 67 6.30 -0.61 -6.39
C TYR A 67 5.18 0.04 -7.23
N ILE A 68 5.50 1.07 -8.02
CA ILE A 68 4.52 1.72 -8.90
C ILE A 68 3.97 0.70 -9.91
N ARG A 69 4.85 -0.14 -10.49
CA ARG A 69 4.48 -1.16 -11.46
C ARG A 69 3.59 -2.23 -10.85
N GLU A 70 3.94 -2.76 -9.68
CA GLU A 70 3.10 -3.72 -8.94
C GLU A 70 1.75 -3.12 -8.59
N LYS A 71 1.71 -1.89 -8.07
CA LYS A 71 0.46 -1.22 -7.71
C LYS A 71 -0.44 -1.01 -8.94
N GLN A 72 0.11 -0.54 -10.06
CA GLN A 72 -0.63 -0.39 -11.31
C GLN A 72 -1.15 -1.73 -11.82
N LEU A 73 -0.35 -2.80 -11.73
CA LEU A 73 -0.76 -4.14 -12.12
C LEU A 73 -1.91 -4.64 -11.24
N ILE A 74 -1.80 -4.49 -9.92
CA ILE A 74 -2.86 -4.87 -8.96
C ILE A 74 -4.14 -4.08 -9.25
N ASP A 75 -4.07 -2.77 -9.45
CA ASP A 75 -5.23 -1.94 -9.80
C ASP A 75 -5.86 -2.36 -11.13
N GLN A 76 -5.05 -2.70 -12.14
CA GLN A 76 -5.52 -3.21 -13.43
C GLN A 76 -6.19 -4.58 -13.29
N LEU A 77 -5.58 -5.50 -12.54
CA LEU A 77 -6.13 -6.82 -12.26
C LEU A 77 -7.44 -6.70 -11.47
N TYR A 78 -7.47 -5.85 -10.44
CA TYR A 78 -8.66 -5.59 -9.65
C TYR A 78 -9.79 -5.07 -10.54
N ARG A 79 -9.53 -4.05 -11.38
CA ARG A 79 -10.51 -3.57 -12.36
C ARG A 79 -10.98 -4.71 -13.28
N ARG A 80 -10.06 -5.47 -13.87
CA ARG A 80 -10.39 -6.53 -14.82
C ARG A 80 -11.26 -7.62 -14.18
N VAL A 81 -10.88 -8.11 -13.00
CA VAL A 81 -11.62 -9.14 -12.26
C VAL A 81 -12.96 -8.61 -11.76
N TYR A 82 -12.99 -7.40 -11.18
CA TYR A 82 -14.20 -6.81 -10.60
C TYR A 82 -15.24 -6.45 -11.68
N TYR A 83 -14.82 -5.89 -12.82
CA TYR A 83 -15.74 -5.63 -13.94
C TYR A 83 -16.19 -6.92 -14.63
N CYS A 84 -15.35 -7.96 -14.71
CA CYS A 84 -15.78 -9.27 -15.19
C CYS A 84 -16.77 -9.96 -14.25
N ALA A 85 -16.60 -9.82 -12.93
CA ALA A 85 -17.51 -10.37 -11.93
C ALA A 85 -18.88 -9.66 -11.93
N GLN A 86 -18.90 -8.33 -11.95
CA GLN A 86 -20.16 -7.55 -12.05
C GLN A 86 -20.92 -7.82 -13.34
N ARG A 87 -20.22 -7.97 -14.48
CA ARG A 87 -20.85 -8.25 -15.77
C ARG A 87 -21.41 -9.68 -15.85
N ARG A 88 -20.81 -10.64 -15.13
CA ARG A 88 -21.36 -12.00 -14.98
C ARG A 88 -22.62 -12.00 -14.12
N ALA A 89 -22.66 -11.24 -13.02
CA ALA A 89 -23.84 -11.10 -12.19
C ALA A 89 -25.01 -10.45 -12.95
N TYR A 90 -24.76 -9.29 -13.59
CA TYR A 90 -25.77 -8.56 -14.36
C TYR A 90 -26.38 -9.37 -15.53
N ASN A 91 -25.58 -10.21 -16.20
CA ASN A 91 -26.09 -11.06 -17.28
C ASN A 91 -26.84 -12.30 -16.78
N LYS A 92 -26.59 -12.75 -15.54
CA LYS A 92 -27.30 -13.89 -14.95
C LYS A 92 -28.73 -13.50 -14.57
N ASP A 93 -28.91 -12.29 -14.03
CA ASP A 93 -30.22 -11.75 -13.64
C ASP A 93 -31.12 -11.33 -14.83
N ARG A 94 -30.61 -11.32 -16.08
CA ARG A 94 -31.39 -11.02 -17.30
C ARG A 94 -31.78 -12.24 -18.13
N LEU A 95 -31.31 -13.43 -17.76
CA LEU A 95 -31.59 -14.68 -18.47
C LEU A 95 -32.50 -15.64 -17.68
N GLU A 96 -33.03 -15.20 -16.53
CA GLU A 96 -34.12 -15.84 -15.77
C GLU A 96 -35.45 -15.08 -15.97
#